data_AF-U1ZUK9-F1
#
_entry.id   AF-U1ZUK9-F1
#
_cell.length_a   1.000
_cell.length_b   1.000
_cell.length_c   1.000
_cell.angle_alpha   90.00
_cell.angle_beta   90.00
_cell.angle_gamma   90.00
#
_symmetry.space_group_name_H-M   'P 1'
#
loop_
_entity.id
_entity.type
_entity.pdbx_description
1 polymer ?
#
loop_
_entity_poly.entity_id
_entity_poly.type
_entity_poly.pdbx_seq_one_letter_code
_entity_poly.pdbx_strand_id
1 'polypeptide(L)'
;RIELAATAGLAVGRGVVVDRQLQTSHAHIYALGDCAEVDGLNLLYVMPLMACARALAKTLAGEPTAVSYGPMPVTVKTPVCPLVVSPPPRGSQGEWTVEGSGGDIKALCRDAAGSLLGYALTGSAVQEKLALNRELPALLA
;
A
#
# COMPACT_ATOMS: atom_id res chain seq x y z
N ARG A 1 -16.60 -0.61 -11.00
CA ARG A 1 -15.66 0.55 -11.11
C ARG A 1 -14.76 0.48 -12.34
N ILE A 2 -14.62 -0.67 -13.00
CA ILE A 2 -13.71 -0.89 -14.14
C ILE A 2 -14.46 -1.10 -15.45
N GLU A 3 -15.79 -1.02 -15.44
CA GLU A 3 -16.66 -1.45 -16.53
C GLU A 3 -16.43 -0.61 -17.79
N LEU A 4 -16.24 0.71 -17.62
CA LEU A 4 -15.93 1.61 -18.73
C LEU A 4 -14.56 1.29 -19.35
N ALA A 5 -13.54 1.07 -18.52
CA ALA A 5 -12.20 0.70 -18.96
C ALA A 5 -12.21 -0.65 -19.70
N ALA A 6 -12.90 -1.65 -19.14
CA ALA A 6 -13.05 -2.97 -19.74
C ALA A 6 -13.79 -2.89 -21.09
N THR A 7 -14.88 -2.13 -21.17
CA THR A 7 -15.64 -1.91 -22.42
C THR A 7 -14.79 -1.20 -23.47
N ALA A 8 -13.89 -0.31 -23.05
CA ALA A 8 -12.93 0.36 -23.92
C ALA A 8 -11.73 -0.52 -24.31
N GLY A 9 -11.67 -1.79 -23.88
CA GLY A 9 -10.59 -2.73 -24.22
C GLY A 9 -9.30 -2.51 -23.42
N LEU A 10 -9.34 -1.79 -22.30
CA LEU A 10 -8.19 -1.68 -21.40
C LEU A 10 -8.04 -2.95 -20.55
N ALA A 11 -6.80 -3.29 -20.21
CA ALA A 11 -6.52 -4.34 -19.25
C ALA A 11 -7.08 -3.95 -17.88
N VAL A 12 -7.83 -4.87 -17.27
CA VAL A 12 -8.45 -4.68 -15.96
C VAL A 12 -8.26 -5.93 -15.10
N GLY A 13 -8.19 -5.74 -13.78
CA GLY A 13 -8.11 -6.77 -12.76
C GLY A 13 -9.06 -6.41 -11.62
N ARG A 14 -8.54 -6.24 -10.41
CA ARG A 14 -9.28 -5.58 -9.32
C ARG A 14 -9.43 -4.07 -9.59
N GLY A 15 -8.49 -3.47 -10.31
CA GLY A 15 -8.55 -2.10 -10.84
C GLY A 15 -8.23 -2.03 -12.33
N VAL A 16 -8.13 -0.83 -12.89
CA VAL A 16 -7.52 -0.59 -14.20
C VAL A 16 -6.04 -0.90 -14.07
N VAL A 17 -5.56 -1.90 -14.81
CA VAL A 17 -4.17 -2.35 -14.70
C VAL A 17 -3.26 -1.31 -15.33
N VAL A 18 -2.26 -0.88 -14.57
CA VAL A 18 -1.23 0.05 -15.01
C VAL A 18 0.16 -0.41 -14.60
N ASP A 19 1.15 -0.03 -15.40
CA ASP A 19 2.55 -0.18 -15.05
C ASP A 19 3.00 0.84 -13.97
N ARG A 20 4.29 0.84 -13.64
CA ARG A 20 4.82 1.78 -12.65
C ARG A 20 4.93 3.22 -13.15
N GLN A 21 4.80 3.50 -14.44
CA GLN A 21 4.64 4.86 -14.97
C GLN A 21 3.16 5.29 -14.99
N LEU A 22 2.28 4.42 -14.46
CA LEU A 22 0.83 4.56 -14.40
C LEU A 22 0.13 4.52 -15.75
N GLN A 23 0.81 3.99 -16.77
CA GLN A 23 0.26 3.83 -18.10
C GLN A 23 -0.60 2.56 -18.16
N THR A 24 -1.79 2.67 -18.75
CA THR A 24 -2.67 1.52 -19.01
C THR A 24 -2.14 0.68 -20.19
N SER A 25 -2.85 -0.38 -20.55
CA SER A 25 -2.54 -1.18 -21.75
C SER A 25 -2.71 -0.41 -23.08
N HIS A 26 -3.23 0.81 -23.05
CA HIS A 26 -3.38 1.67 -24.22
C HIS A 26 -2.49 2.91 -24.11
N ALA A 27 -1.83 3.26 -25.21
CA ALA A 27 -0.97 4.44 -25.26
C ALA A 27 -1.77 5.71 -24.90
N HIS A 28 -1.10 6.63 -24.20
CA HIS A 28 -1.66 7.93 -23.80
C HIS A 28 -2.82 7.91 -22.80
N ILE A 29 -3.22 6.74 -22.29
CA ILE A 29 -4.23 6.59 -21.23
C ILE A 29 -3.54 6.11 -19.95
N TYR A 30 -3.78 6.84 -18.86
CA TYR A 30 -3.18 6.61 -17.54
C TYR A 30 -4.27 6.46 -16.47
N ALA A 31 -3.96 5.79 -15.36
CA ALA A 31 -4.86 5.70 -14.20
C ALA A 31 -4.10 5.76 -12.87
N LEU A 32 -4.70 6.38 -11.87
CA LEU A 32 -4.17 6.47 -10.50
C LEU A 32 -5.30 6.55 -9.46
N GLY A 33 -4.95 6.32 -8.20
CA GLY A 33 -5.91 6.33 -7.08
C GLY A 33 -6.73 5.05 -7.03
N ASP A 34 -7.91 5.11 -6.41
CA ASP A 34 -8.74 3.95 -6.08
C ASP A 34 -9.20 3.10 -7.28
N CYS A 35 -9.14 3.65 -8.50
CA CYS A 35 -9.48 2.90 -9.71
C CYS A 35 -8.30 2.10 -10.26
N ALA A 36 -7.06 2.39 -9.87
CA ALA A 36 -5.87 1.82 -10.48
C ALA A 36 -5.36 0.58 -9.72
N GLU A 37 -4.86 -0.37 -10.49
CA GLU A 37 -4.07 -1.50 -10.00
C GLU A 37 -2.66 -1.36 -10.55
N VAL A 38 -1.76 -0.84 -9.71
CA VAL A 38 -0.40 -0.48 -10.08
C VAL A 38 0.52 -1.65 -9.78
N ASP A 39 1.10 -2.27 -10.80
CA ASP A 39 1.99 -3.45 -10.65
C ASP A 39 1.35 -4.55 -9.77
N GLY A 40 0.06 -4.82 -9.99
CA GLY A 40 -0.73 -5.80 -9.22
C GLY A 40 -1.23 -5.31 -7.85
N LEU A 41 -0.92 -4.09 -7.45
CA LEU A 41 -1.35 -3.47 -6.18
C LEU A 41 -2.51 -2.49 -6.40
N ASN A 42 -3.68 -2.83 -5.86
CA ASN A 42 -4.82 -1.91 -5.78
C ASN A 42 -5.03 -1.47 -4.33
N LEU A 43 -4.42 -0.33 -3.96
CA LEU A 43 -4.33 0.19 -2.61
C LEU A 43 -5.27 1.39 -2.41
N LEU A 44 -6.39 1.17 -1.72
CA LEU A 44 -7.51 2.11 -1.59
C LEU A 44 -7.30 3.13 -0.46
N TYR A 45 -6.20 3.88 -0.50
CA TYR A 45 -5.89 4.94 0.47
C TYR A 45 -4.90 5.98 -0.07
N VAL A 46 -4.75 7.08 0.68
CA VAL A 46 -4.15 8.33 0.16
C VAL A 46 -2.64 8.25 -0.10
N MET A 47 -1.88 7.52 0.72
CA MET A 47 -0.41 7.50 0.59
C MET A 47 0.09 6.99 -0.77
N PRO A 48 -0.39 5.84 -1.30
CA PRO A 48 -0.02 5.39 -2.64
C PRO A 48 -0.55 6.32 -3.73
N LEU A 49 -1.76 6.87 -3.59
CA LEU A 49 -2.31 7.89 -4.50
C LEU A 49 -1.35 9.09 -4.63
N MET A 50 -0.83 9.59 -3.52
CA MET A 50 0.08 10.74 -3.52
C MET A 50 1.44 10.40 -4.18
N ALA A 51 1.95 9.19 -4.01
CA ALA A 51 3.15 8.72 -4.71
C ALA A 51 2.90 8.65 -6.23
N CYS A 52 1.77 8.09 -6.62
CA CYS A 52 1.32 8.04 -8.01
C CYS A 52 1.21 9.43 -8.65
N ALA A 53 0.52 10.36 -7.99
CA ALA A 53 0.31 11.70 -8.53
C ALA A 53 1.63 12.43 -8.81
N ARG A 54 2.62 12.29 -7.93
CA ARG A 54 3.96 12.90 -8.13
C ARG A 54 4.71 12.28 -9.30
N ALA A 55 4.70 10.96 -9.43
CA ALA A 55 5.40 10.27 -10.53
C ALA A 55 4.74 10.51 -11.89
N LEU A 56 3.41 10.45 -11.94
CA LEU A 56 2.67 10.68 -13.18
C LEU A 56 2.78 12.13 -13.64
N ALA A 57 2.76 13.10 -12.73
CA ALA A 57 2.96 14.51 -13.09
C ALA A 57 4.30 14.73 -13.83
N LYS A 58 5.39 14.09 -13.37
CA LYS A 58 6.69 14.12 -14.06
C LYS A 58 6.65 13.42 -15.42
N THR A 59 6.03 12.24 -15.47
CA THR A 59 5.87 11.46 -16.72
C THR A 59 5.12 12.27 -17.78
N LEU A 60 4.02 12.92 -17.40
CA LEU A 60 3.24 13.79 -18.30
C LEU A 60 3.99 15.07 -18.69
N ALA A 61 4.96 15.51 -17.88
CA ALA A 61 5.83 16.65 -18.18
C ALA A 61 7.07 16.27 -19.02
N GLY A 62 7.17 15.03 -19.49
CA GLY A 62 8.27 14.57 -20.35
C GLY A 62 9.46 13.95 -19.60
N GLU A 63 9.33 13.67 -18.31
CA GLU A 63 10.30 12.94 -17.49
C GLU A 63 9.69 11.61 -17.05
N PRO A 64 9.80 10.52 -17.85
CA PRO A 64 9.29 9.20 -17.49
C PRO A 64 9.76 8.77 -16.10
N THR A 65 8.81 8.61 -15.17
CA THR A 65 9.10 8.39 -13.75
C THR A 65 8.28 7.22 -13.23
N ALA A 66 8.95 6.16 -12.81
CA ALA A 66 8.30 5.03 -12.15
C ALA A 66 7.91 5.39 -10.71
N VAL A 67 6.75 4.91 -10.26
CA VAL A 67 6.37 4.94 -8.85
C VAL A 67 7.20 3.96 -8.04
N SER A 68 7.47 4.34 -6.79
CA SER A 68 7.99 3.47 -5.75
C SER A 68 7.15 3.66 -4.50
N TYR A 69 6.85 2.56 -3.81
CA TYR A 69 6.11 2.55 -2.56
C TYR A 69 7.01 2.01 -1.44
N GLY A 70 7.44 2.91 -0.55
CA GLY A 70 8.01 2.50 0.74
C GLY A 70 6.96 1.86 1.67
N PRO A 71 7.25 1.76 2.97
CA PRO A 71 6.25 1.36 3.96
C PRO A 71 5.07 2.33 3.97
N MET A 72 3.84 1.80 3.85
CA MET A 72 2.62 2.63 3.80
C MET A 72 1.54 2.13 4.77
N PRO A 73 1.74 2.25 6.09
CA PRO A 73 0.76 1.81 7.08
C PRO A 73 -0.54 2.60 6.99
N VAL A 74 -1.64 1.93 7.31
CA VAL A 74 -3.00 2.49 7.35
C VAL A 74 -3.35 2.86 8.78
N THR A 75 -3.71 4.12 9.01
CA THR A 75 -4.28 4.58 10.28
C THR A 75 -5.81 4.54 10.19
N VAL A 76 -6.44 3.76 11.05
CA VAL A 76 -7.90 3.67 11.17
C VAL A 76 -8.37 4.68 12.22
N LYS A 77 -9.32 5.53 11.84
CA LYS A 77 -9.76 6.68 12.66
C LYS A 77 -10.85 6.28 13.65
N THR A 78 -10.50 5.43 14.61
CA THR A 78 -11.37 4.95 15.70
C THR A 78 -10.87 5.50 17.04
N PRO A 79 -11.26 6.70 17.49
CA PRO A 79 -10.65 7.33 18.67
C PRO A 79 -10.76 6.53 19.97
N VAL A 80 -11.82 5.73 20.14
CA VAL A 80 -12.04 4.88 21.33
C VAL A 80 -11.01 3.75 21.42
N CYS A 81 -10.54 3.25 20.29
CA CYS A 81 -9.47 2.27 20.20
C CYS A 81 -8.66 2.59 18.94
N PRO A 82 -7.66 3.49 19.05
CA PRO A 82 -6.82 3.86 17.92
C PRO A 82 -6.21 2.62 17.30
N LEU A 83 -6.16 2.56 15.97
CA LEU A 83 -5.65 1.40 15.25
C LEU A 83 -4.73 1.83 14.11
N VAL A 84 -3.56 1.22 14.04
CA VAL A 84 -2.64 1.33 12.90
C VAL A 84 -2.27 -0.07 12.45
N VAL A 85 -2.38 -0.32 11.14
CA VAL A 85 -2.05 -1.62 10.55
C VAL A 85 -1.11 -1.43 9.37
N SER A 86 -0.10 -2.28 9.28
CA SER A 86 0.75 -2.44 8.10
C SER A 86 0.75 -3.92 7.73
N PRO A 87 -0.03 -4.35 6.73
CA PRO A 87 -0.03 -5.74 6.30
C PRO A 87 1.35 -6.14 5.74
N PRO A 88 1.77 -7.41 5.92
CA PRO A 88 2.89 -7.97 5.17
C PRO A 88 2.71 -7.80 3.66
N PRO A 89 3.79 -7.61 2.88
CA PRO A 89 3.72 -7.63 1.43
C PRO A 89 3.06 -8.92 0.91
N ARG A 90 2.37 -8.83 -0.24
CA ARG A 90 1.68 -9.99 -0.82
C ARG A 90 2.67 -11.11 -1.13
N GLY A 91 2.31 -12.34 -0.76
CA GLY A 91 3.14 -13.52 -0.97
C GLY A 91 4.22 -13.73 0.10
N SER A 92 4.39 -12.81 1.05
CA SER A 92 5.27 -13.03 2.20
C SER A 92 4.69 -14.09 3.14
N GLN A 93 5.57 -14.92 3.70
CA GLN A 93 5.26 -15.83 4.79
C GLN A 93 5.91 -15.31 6.07
N GLY A 94 5.15 -15.24 7.15
CA GLY A 94 5.64 -14.80 8.45
C GLY A 94 4.78 -15.31 9.58
N GLU A 95 5.36 -15.36 10.76
CA GLU A 95 4.70 -15.76 12.00
C GLU A 95 4.24 -14.51 12.75
N TRP A 96 3.01 -14.59 13.30
CA TRP A 96 2.44 -13.52 14.08
C TRP A 96 2.62 -13.78 15.57
N THR A 97 3.27 -12.84 16.25
CA THR A 97 3.33 -12.79 17.71
C THR A 97 2.43 -11.67 18.21
N VAL A 98 1.60 -11.96 19.21
CA VAL A 98 0.66 -11.00 19.80
C VAL A 98 1.03 -10.79 21.26
N GLU A 99 1.25 -9.54 21.64
CA GLU A 99 1.48 -9.13 23.02
C GLU A 99 0.55 -7.98 23.43
N GLY A 100 0.44 -7.77 24.74
CA GLY A 100 -0.43 -6.76 25.32
C GLY A 100 -1.70 -7.35 25.97
N SER A 101 -2.61 -6.47 26.36
CA SER A 101 -3.84 -6.86 27.06
C SER A 101 -4.95 -5.82 26.87
N GLY A 102 -6.20 -6.24 27.01
CA GLY A 102 -7.34 -5.35 26.83
C GLY A 102 -7.38 -4.74 25.42
N GLY A 103 -7.47 -3.40 25.34
CA GLY A 103 -7.46 -2.66 24.07
C GLY A 103 -6.06 -2.32 23.55
N ASP A 104 -5.01 -2.64 24.30
CA ASP A 104 -3.63 -2.29 24.01
C ASP A 104 -2.88 -3.52 23.48
N ILE A 105 -2.97 -3.76 22.17
CA ILE A 105 -2.42 -4.95 21.51
C ILE A 105 -1.35 -4.53 20.52
N LYS A 106 -0.21 -5.23 20.57
CA LYS A 106 0.82 -5.20 19.54
C LYS A 106 0.93 -6.59 18.92
N ALA A 107 0.50 -6.70 17.67
CA ALA A 107 0.71 -7.88 16.85
C ALA A 107 1.79 -7.58 15.81
N LEU A 108 2.85 -8.38 15.78
CA LEU A 108 3.95 -8.24 14.83
C LEU A 108 4.06 -9.49 13.97
N CYS A 109 4.26 -9.31 12.67
CA CYS A 109 4.54 -10.38 11.72
C CYS A 109 6.02 -10.34 11.36
N ARG A 110 6.73 -11.44 11.62
CA ARG A 110 8.16 -11.57 11.30
C ARG A 110 8.41 -12.75 10.37
N ASP A 111 9.37 -12.61 9.48
CA ASP A 111 9.85 -13.74 8.66
C ASP A 111 10.73 -14.71 9.48
N ALA A 112 11.18 -15.79 8.84
CA ALA A 112 12.05 -16.78 9.47
C ALA A 112 13.42 -16.21 9.92
N ALA A 113 13.85 -15.08 9.38
CA ALA A 113 15.08 -14.38 9.78
C ALA A 113 14.84 -13.37 10.92
N GLY A 114 13.60 -13.23 11.39
CA GLY A 114 13.20 -12.26 12.42
C GLY A 114 12.92 -10.84 11.89
N SER A 115 12.97 -10.61 10.58
CA SER A 115 12.71 -9.30 9.99
C SER A 115 11.23 -8.96 10.06
N LEU A 116 10.90 -7.71 10.39
CA LEU A 116 9.51 -7.27 10.49
C LEU A 116 8.89 -7.13 9.09
N LEU A 117 7.82 -7.89 8.84
CA LEU A 117 7.05 -7.81 7.59
C LEU A 117 5.82 -6.92 7.72
N GLY A 118 5.20 -6.89 8.90
CA GLY A 118 3.96 -6.16 9.13
C GLY A 118 3.58 -6.09 10.60
N TYR A 119 2.57 -5.30 10.92
CA TYR A 119 2.04 -5.17 12.28
C TYR A 119 0.55 -4.80 12.31
N ALA A 120 -0.08 -5.04 13.45
CA ALA A 120 -1.33 -4.39 13.85
C ALA A 120 -1.18 -3.87 15.30
N LEU A 121 -1.44 -2.58 15.49
CA LEU A 121 -1.30 -1.89 16.77
C LEU A 121 -2.63 -1.29 17.18
N THR A 122 -3.09 -1.58 18.40
CA THR A 122 -4.32 -1.00 18.96
C THR A 122 -4.05 -0.22 20.23
N GLY A 123 -4.94 0.71 20.59
CA GLY A 123 -4.86 1.43 21.86
C GLY A 123 -3.59 2.28 21.95
N SER A 124 -2.89 2.19 23.08
CA SER A 124 -1.61 2.85 23.35
C SER A 124 -0.44 2.31 22.53
N ALA A 125 -0.52 1.07 22.02
CA ALA A 125 0.54 0.47 21.20
C ALA A 125 0.79 1.25 19.89
N VAL A 126 -0.17 2.06 19.42
CA VAL A 126 0.00 2.90 18.22
C VAL A 126 1.14 3.92 18.35
N GLN A 127 1.61 4.21 19.56
CA GLN A 127 2.77 5.08 19.79
C GLN A 127 4.08 4.47 19.24
N GLU A 128 4.16 3.15 19.11
CA GLU A 128 5.33 2.45 18.58
C GLU A 128 5.47 2.54 17.04
N LYS A 129 4.45 3.04 16.34
CA LYS A 129 4.39 3.00 14.86
C LYS A 129 5.60 3.64 14.17
N LEU A 130 6.16 4.71 14.72
CA LEU A 130 7.29 5.41 14.09
C LEU A 130 8.58 4.58 14.13
N ALA A 131 8.79 3.82 15.20
CA ALA A 131 9.93 2.90 15.31
C ALA A 131 9.73 1.73 14.34
N LEU A 132 8.57 1.08 14.41
CA LEU A 132 8.26 -0.10 13.58
C LEU A 132 8.24 0.23 12.08
N ASN A 133 7.81 1.43 11.67
CA ASN A 133 7.82 1.84 10.27
C ASN A 133 9.22 1.85 9.64
N ARG A 134 10.28 2.02 10.43
CA ARG A 134 11.67 2.03 9.94
C ARG A 134 12.19 0.62 9.66
N GLU A 135 11.57 -0.40 10.23
CA GLU A 135 11.92 -1.81 10.05
C GLU A 135 11.17 -2.45 8.87
N LEU A 136 10.05 -1.84 8.44
CA LEU A 136 9.19 -2.41 7.41
C LEU A 136 9.84 -2.39 6.02
N PRO A 137 9.59 -3.42 5.19
CA PRO A 137 10.01 -3.42 3.80
C PRO A 137 9.17 -2.43 2.96
N ALA A 138 9.73 -2.03 1.82
CA ALA A 138 8.99 -1.36 0.78
C ALA A 138 7.89 -2.29 0.23
N LEU A 139 6.72 -1.72 -0.12
CA LEU A 139 5.65 -2.45 -0.79
C LEU A 139 5.93 -2.60 -2.30
N LEU A 140 6.69 -1.66 -2.87
CA LEU A 140 7.07 -1.60 -4.27
C LEU A 140 8.42 -0.88 -4.39
N ALA A 141 9.50 -1.65 -4.41
CA ALA A 141 10.86 -1.13 -4.61
C ALA A 141 11.16 -0.94 -6.09
#